data_AF-A0A8T1M505-F1
#
_entry.id   AF-A0A8T1M505-F1
#
_cell.length_a   1.000
_cell.length_b   1.000
_cell.length_c   1.000
_cell.angle_alpha   90.00
_cell.angle_beta   90.00
_cell.angle_gamma   90.00
#
_symmetry.space_group_name_H-M   'P 1'
#
loop_
_entity.id
_entity.type
_entity.pdbx_description
1 polymer ?
#
loop_
_entity_poly.entity_id
_entity_poly.type
_entity_poly.pdbx_seq_one_letter_code
_entity_poly.pdbx_strand_id
1 'polypeptide(L)'
;MSQRDSLSDALIQMDDRKASRLCHTNTERRRQTCKRVIWSLLVGQTLALLLAASGTCTALLSHWNFSLPFAQNLPYYLLLLLVYNSTRLSVQSQHNKNRSVLVEHAHLRREPRQSNDSCLNRWVVYVSIGVILVHSIWATMTAYAYTNMTSIQLLDCLGIPTAMLLSFLILRHQYLWTHYVGAVVCIAGAGLMIGADFLAANKTVGPDTNESIINDVKTNVVIGDILALIGGILYGAYSVLQEYAILKYGAVNSLANVSLVTSVLCGFYCATMEHGKLTELLTMHTLSGKVVPAKAGICLAGYVCAAFTLDSLMAFTITWVSAVTINLSLLTADIYGLIVGIFVFQLTFHHLYYVAFTCIIAGVVIYSIRPARVISLEPLETQESETAVSFCLSPMSEPRCNSDLTGASPSDKTGSWTVCLTTVEKDPLA
;
A
#
# COMPACT_ATOMS: atom_id res chain seq x y z
N MET A 1 -57.15 -36.71 -13.35
CA MET A 1 -56.28 -35.90 -14.21
C MET A 1 -56.03 -34.52 -13.61
N SER A 2 -57.06 -33.73 -13.31
CA SER A 2 -56.94 -32.34 -12.80
C SER A 2 -55.94 -32.07 -11.66
N GLN A 3 -55.84 -32.95 -10.65
CA GLN A 3 -54.98 -32.69 -9.47
C GLN A 3 -53.48 -32.97 -9.69
N ARG A 4 -53.13 -33.76 -10.72
CA ARG A 4 -51.73 -34.06 -11.06
C ARG A 4 -51.14 -32.94 -11.92
N ASP A 5 -51.97 -32.31 -12.75
CA ASP A 5 -51.58 -31.18 -13.60
C ASP A 5 -51.35 -29.92 -12.74
N SER A 6 -52.17 -29.66 -11.71
CA SER A 6 -51.96 -28.51 -10.81
C SER A 6 -50.68 -28.63 -9.96
N LEU A 7 -50.27 -29.86 -9.60
CA LEU A 7 -49.04 -30.09 -8.85
C LEU A 7 -47.80 -29.91 -9.73
N SER A 8 -47.88 -30.32 -11.00
CA SER A 8 -46.86 -30.10 -12.02
C SER A 8 -46.62 -28.62 -12.25
N ASP A 9 -47.69 -27.85 -12.47
CA ASP A 9 -47.60 -26.41 -12.70
C ASP A 9 -47.03 -25.66 -11.48
N ALA A 10 -47.41 -26.06 -10.26
CA ALA A 10 -46.85 -25.49 -9.03
C ALA A 10 -45.34 -25.76 -8.88
N LEU A 11 -44.87 -26.96 -9.24
CA LEU A 11 -43.46 -27.33 -9.22
C LEU A 11 -42.63 -26.52 -10.23
N ILE A 12 -43.15 -26.33 -11.45
CA ILE A 12 -42.50 -25.53 -12.50
C ILE A 12 -42.39 -24.05 -12.05
N GLN A 13 -43.45 -23.50 -11.47
CA GLN A 13 -43.47 -22.11 -10.99
C GLN A 13 -42.56 -21.86 -9.79
N MET A 14 -42.29 -22.90 -8.98
CA MET A 14 -41.32 -22.83 -7.89
C MET A 14 -39.88 -22.87 -8.40
N ASP A 15 -39.60 -23.68 -9.42
CA ASP A 15 -38.26 -23.82 -10.00
C ASP A 15 -37.85 -22.54 -10.77
N ASP A 16 -38.76 -21.96 -11.55
CA ASP A 16 -38.55 -20.66 -12.22
C ASP A 16 -38.28 -19.52 -11.23
N ARG A 17 -38.99 -19.49 -10.10
CA ARG A 17 -38.73 -18.51 -9.02
C ARG A 17 -37.42 -18.74 -8.31
N LYS A 18 -36.91 -19.98 -8.26
CA LYS A 18 -35.61 -20.31 -7.67
C LYS A 18 -34.49 -19.93 -8.63
N ALA A 19 -34.63 -20.24 -9.93
CA ALA A 19 -33.71 -19.87 -10.99
C ALA A 19 -33.58 -18.35 -11.14
N SER A 20 -34.69 -17.61 -11.13
CA SER A 20 -34.71 -16.14 -11.18
C SER A 20 -34.00 -15.50 -9.98
N ARG A 21 -34.22 -16.01 -8.76
CA ARG A 21 -33.50 -15.55 -7.55
C ARG A 21 -32.00 -15.88 -7.58
N LEU A 22 -31.63 -17.07 -8.07
CA LEU A 22 -30.22 -17.45 -8.23
C LEU A 22 -29.51 -16.58 -9.28
N CYS A 23 -30.22 -16.22 -10.36
CA CYS A 23 -29.71 -15.33 -11.40
C CYS A 23 -29.53 -13.91 -10.87
N HIS A 24 -30.53 -13.36 -10.16
CA HIS A 24 -30.45 -12.01 -9.59
C HIS A 24 -29.30 -11.88 -8.58
N THR A 25 -29.15 -12.85 -7.67
CA THR A 25 -28.05 -12.88 -6.69
C THR A 25 -26.68 -13.04 -7.33
N ASN A 26 -26.53 -13.85 -8.39
CA ASN A 26 -25.29 -13.94 -9.17
C ASN A 26 -24.95 -12.64 -9.92
N THR A 27 -25.97 -11.94 -10.42
CA THR A 27 -25.81 -10.67 -11.15
C THR A 27 -25.38 -9.54 -10.20
N GLU A 28 -25.98 -9.46 -9.01
CA GLU A 28 -25.57 -8.50 -7.98
C GLU A 28 -24.17 -8.80 -7.43
N ARG A 29 -23.84 -10.07 -7.19
CA ARG A 29 -22.49 -10.48 -6.77
C ARG A 29 -21.45 -10.11 -7.82
N ARG A 30 -21.71 -10.40 -9.10
CA ARG A 30 -20.84 -9.97 -10.22
C ARG A 30 -20.70 -8.45 -10.29
N ARG A 31 -21.77 -7.69 -10.11
CA ARG A 31 -21.75 -6.22 -10.10
C ARG A 31 -20.90 -5.68 -8.93
N GLN A 32 -21.01 -6.27 -7.74
CA GLN A 32 -20.22 -5.90 -6.57
C GLN A 32 -18.73 -6.24 -6.76
N THR A 33 -18.41 -7.42 -7.31
CA THR A 33 -17.03 -7.80 -7.65
C THR A 33 -16.44 -6.86 -8.71
N CYS A 34 -17.20 -6.55 -9.77
CA CYS A 34 -16.77 -5.65 -10.83
C CYS A 34 -16.52 -4.22 -10.31
N LYS A 35 -17.42 -3.69 -9.47
CA LYS A 35 -17.22 -2.40 -8.79
C LYS A 35 -15.95 -2.38 -7.94
N ARG A 36 -15.69 -3.44 -7.17
CA ARG A 36 -14.48 -3.55 -6.33
C ARG A 36 -13.20 -3.57 -7.17
N VAL A 37 -13.19 -4.31 -8.27
CA VAL A 37 -12.04 -4.37 -9.20
C VAL A 37 -11.80 -3.02 -9.87
N ILE A 38 -12.86 -2.37 -10.38
CA ILE A 38 -12.76 -1.04 -10.99
C ILE A 38 -12.21 -0.02 -9.97
N TRP A 39 -12.73 -0.04 -8.74
CA TRP A 39 -12.24 0.83 -7.67
C TRP A 39 -10.76 0.58 -7.35
N SER A 40 -10.36 -0.68 -7.21
CA SER A 40 -8.95 -1.07 -7.00
C SER A 40 -8.04 -0.57 -8.12
N LEU A 41 -8.48 -0.67 -9.38
CA LEU A 41 -7.72 -0.19 -10.53
C LEU A 41 -7.61 1.34 -10.54
N LEU A 42 -8.70 2.07 -10.26
CA LEU A 42 -8.69 3.53 -10.19
C LEU A 42 -7.74 4.03 -9.09
N VAL A 43 -7.77 3.41 -7.92
CA VAL A 43 -6.87 3.75 -6.81
C VAL A 43 -5.42 3.44 -7.19
N GLY A 44 -5.15 2.28 -7.78
CA GLY A 44 -3.81 1.91 -8.26
C GLY A 44 -3.25 2.89 -9.30
N GLN A 45 -4.08 3.34 -10.25
CA GLN A 45 -3.68 4.34 -11.24
C GLN A 45 -3.45 5.72 -10.63
N THR A 46 -4.24 6.09 -9.62
CA THR A 46 -4.03 7.33 -8.87
C THR A 46 -2.69 7.31 -8.13
N LEU A 47 -2.36 6.17 -7.48
CA LEU A 47 -1.06 5.97 -6.84
C LEU A 47 0.09 6.05 -7.84
N ALA A 48 -0.05 5.43 -9.01
CA ALA A 48 0.96 5.49 -10.05
C ALA A 48 1.19 6.91 -10.59
N LEU A 49 0.11 7.70 -10.77
CA LEU A 49 0.22 9.10 -11.18
C LEU A 49 0.89 9.96 -10.10
N LEU A 50 0.59 9.72 -8.82
CA LEU A 50 1.27 10.41 -7.71
C LEU A 50 2.76 10.06 -7.64
N LEU A 51 3.12 8.80 -7.90
CA LEU A 51 4.52 8.35 -7.94
C LEU A 51 5.26 8.98 -9.12
N ALA A 52 4.63 8.99 -10.30
CA ALA A 52 5.19 9.66 -11.47
C ALA A 52 5.36 11.17 -11.20
N ALA A 53 4.35 11.83 -10.62
CA ALA A 53 4.42 13.25 -10.28
C ALA A 53 5.59 13.57 -9.32
N SER A 54 5.75 12.79 -8.25
CA SER A 54 6.87 12.98 -7.31
C SER A 54 8.24 12.70 -7.98
N GLY A 55 8.32 11.71 -8.87
CA GLY A 55 9.49 11.44 -9.70
C GLY A 55 9.84 12.61 -10.62
N THR A 56 8.84 13.20 -11.31
CA THR A 56 9.06 14.37 -12.18
C THR A 56 9.52 15.60 -11.40
N CYS A 57 8.97 15.85 -10.21
CA CYS A 57 9.44 16.92 -9.34
C CYS A 57 10.90 16.71 -8.95
N THR A 58 11.28 15.49 -8.56
CA THR A 58 12.68 15.12 -8.25
C THR A 58 13.61 15.39 -9.43
N ALA A 59 13.21 14.98 -10.64
CA ALA A 59 14.00 15.23 -11.85
C ALA A 59 14.18 16.72 -12.14
N LEU A 60 13.13 17.53 -11.93
CA LEU A 60 13.18 18.98 -12.12
C LEU A 60 14.03 19.67 -11.05
N LEU A 61 13.97 19.21 -9.80
CA LEU A 61 14.84 19.65 -8.70
C LEU A 61 16.31 19.36 -9.03
N SER A 62 16.61 18.17 -9.54
CA SER A 62 17.95 17.77 -9.97
C SER A 62 18.49 18.68 -11.08
N HIS A 63 17.65 19.03 -12.06
CA HIS A 63 18.00 19.99 -13.13
C HIS A 63 18.38 21.39 -12.58
N TRP A 64 17.86 21.77 -11.41
CA TRP A 64 18.24 23.00 -10.71
C TRP A 64 19.38 22.84 -9.70
N ASN A 65 20.12 21.73 -9.74
CA ASN A 65 21.22 21.38 -8.82
C ASN A 65 20.77 21.11 -7.37
N PHE A 66 19.48 20.85 -7.15
CA PHE A 66 18.99 20.33 -5.87
C PHE A 66 19.11 18.80 -5.88
N SER A 67 20.32 18.30 -5.62
CA SER A 67 20.63 16.86 -5.57
C SER A 67 20.84 16.40 -4.12
N LEU A 68 19.78 16.49 -3.31
CA LEU A 68 19.81 16.15 -1.88
C LEU A 68 18.65 15.22 -1.55
N PRO A 69 18.75 13.92 -1.87
CA PRO A 69 17.66 12.97 -1.67
C PRO A 69 17.17 12.90 -0.21
N PHE A 70 18.05 12.95 0.79
CA PHE A 70 17.62 12.86 2.19
C PHE A 70 16.99 14.17 2.67
N ALA A 71 17.55 15.33 2.31
CA ALA A 71 16.95 16.62 2.60
C ALA A 71 15.61 16.82 1.87
N GLN A 72 15.45 16.26 0.66
CA GLN A 72 14.20 16.29 -0.09
C GLN A 72 13.11 15.41 0.56
N ASN A 73 13.48 14.25 1.09
CA ASN A 73 12.55 13.28 1.69
C ASN A 73 12.14 13.66 3.13
N LEU A 74 13.03 14.29 3.89
CA LEU A 74 12.80 14.60 5.30
C LEU A 74 11.48 15.36 5.58
N PRO A 75 11.09 16.40 4.81
CA PRO A 75 9.87 17.17 5.09
C PRO A 75 8.58 16.35 4.99
N TYR A 76 8.48 15.40 4.07
CA TYR A 76 7.24 14.61 3.95
C TYR A 76 7.16 13.53 5.03
N TYR A 77 8.29 12.94 5.47
CA TYR A 77 8.29 12.04 6.63
C TYR A 77 7.92 12.77 7.92
N LEU A 78 8.40 14.00 8.11
CA LEU A 78 7.98 14.85 9.22
C LEU A 78 6.51 15.22 9.12
N LEU A 79 5.99 15.49 7.91
CA LEU A 79 4.58 15.78 7.70
C LEU A 79 3.69 14.56 8.04
N LEU A 80 4.07 13.36 7.58
CA LEU A 80 3.42 12.11 7.96
C LEU A 80 3.43 11.91 9.48
N LEU A 81 4.60 12.09 10.11
CA LEU A 81 4.73 12.02 11.57
C LEU A 81 3.78 13.00 12.25
N LEU A 82 3.78 14.28 11.85
CA LEU A 82 2.94 15.32 12.47
C LEU A 82 1.46 15.01 12.30
N VAL A 83 0.99 14.72 11.10
CA VAL A 83 -0.44 14.51 10.82
C VAL A 83 -0.98 13.27 11.53
N TYR A 84 -0.30 12.12 11.39
CA TYR A 84 -0.79 10.87 11.97
C TYR A 84 -0.57 10.79 13.49
N ASN A 85 0.53 11.35 14.02
CA ASN A 85 0.72 11.44 15.46
C ASN A 85 -0.31 12.38 16.10
N SER A 86 -0.59 13.54 15.48
CA SER A 86 -1.61 14.46 15.98
C SER A 86 -2.99 13.81 15.96
N THR A 87 -3.35 13.12 14.87
CA THR A 87 -4.62 12.39 14.77
C THR A 87 -4.76 11.35 15.88
N ARG A 88 -3.70 10.56 16.12
CA ARG A 88 -3.66 9.57 17.21
C ARG A 88 -3.87 10.22 18.59
N LEU A 89 -3.14 11.31 18.87
CA LEU A 89 -3.23 12.02 20.14
C LEU A 89 -4.61 12.68 20.32
N SER A 90 -5.20 13.24 19.28
CA SER A 90 -6.55 13.82 19.31
C SER A 90 -7.60 12.77 19.63
N VAL A 91 -7.56 11.60 18.98
CA VAL A 91 -8.48 10.49 19.26
C VAL A 91 -8.30 9.96 20.68
N GLN A 92 -7.04 9.80 21.13
CA GLN A 92 -6.75 9.34 22.48
C GLN A 92 -7.20 10.36 23.55
N SER A 93 -7.02 11.66 23.29
CA SER A 93 -7.49 12.74 24.16
C SER A 93 -9.01 12.73 24.29
N GLN A 94 -9.73 12.58 23.17
CA GLN A 94 -11.18 12.48 23.16
C GLN A 94 -11.68 11.22 23.91
N HIS A 95 -11.04 10.08 23.68
CA HIS A 95 -11.35 8.84 24.40
C HIS A 95 -11.11 8.99 25.91
N ASN A 96 -10.02 9.62 26.32
CA ASN A 96 -9.71 9.83 27.74
C ASN A 96 -10.70 10.79 28.41
N LYS A 97 -11.18 11.81 27.69
CA LYS A 97 -12.23 12.73 28.16
C LYS A 97 -13.59 12.03 28.37
N ASN A 98 -13.96 11.12 27.47
CA ASN A 98 -15.19 10.31 27.63
C ASN A 98 -15.02 9.27 28.75
N ARG A 99 -13.82 8.70 28.87
CA ARG A 99 -13.48 7.75 29.93
C ARG A 99 -13.42 8.39 31.31
N SER A 100 -12.95 9.64 31.47
CA SER A 100 -12.98 10.32 32.77
C SER A 100 -14.41 10.51 33.30
N VAL A 101 -15.40 10.71 32.40
CA VAL A 101 -16.83 10.76 32.77
C VAL A 101 -17.36 9.38 33.17
N LEU A 102 -16.89 8.31 32.53
CA LEU A 102 -17.31 6.93 32.86
C LEU A 102 -16.59 6.36 34.10
N VAL A 103 -15.35 6.77 34.35
CA VAL A 103 -14.49 6.29 35.43
C VAL A 103 -14.86 6.88 36.79
N GLU A 104 -15.48 8.06 36.84
CA GLU A 104 -16.08 8.60 38.07
C GLU A 104 -17.11 7.62 38.70
N HIS A 105 -17.72 6.74 37.90
CA HIS A 105 -18.64 5.69 38.35
C HIS A 105 -18.01 4.29 38.56
N ALA A 106 -16.76 4.05 38.17
CA ALA A 106 -16.20 2.68 38.02
C ALA A 106 -15.00 2.37 38.94
N HIS A 107 -14.86 3.08 40.07
CA HIS A 107 -13.70 3.04 40.97
C HIS A 107 -13.37 1.69 41.66
N LEU A 108 -13.97 0.55 41.30
CA LEU A 108 -13.78 -0.73 42.01
C LEU A 108 -13.18 -1.90 41.22
N ARG A 109 -12.64 -1.72 40.01
CA ARG A 109 -11.96 -2.83 39.33
C ARG A 109 -10.60 -2.41 38.76
N ARG A 110 -9.57 -2.58 39.58
CA ARG A 110 -8.16 -2.44 39.20
C ARG A 110 -7.68 -3.78 38.64
N GLU A 111 -7.73 -3.92 37.32
CA GLU A 111 -7.13 -5.05 36.60
C GLU A 111 -5.61 -4.84 36.42
N PRO A 112 -4.84 -5.94 36.30
CA PRO A 112 -3.40 -5.94 36.52
C PRO A 112 -2.59 -5.50 35.30
N ARG A 113 -1.37 -5.09 35.63
CA ARG A 113 -0.30 -4.60 34.76
C ARG A 113 0.19 -5.70 33.81
N GLN A 114 -0.39 -5.80 32.63
CA GLN A 114 0.08 -6.66 31.53
C GLN A 114 0.38 -5.78 30.32
N SER A 115 1.64 -5.45 29.99
CA SER A 115 1.94 -4.83 28.68
C SER A 115 3.42 -4.62 28.27
N ASN A 116 4.46 -4.98 29.03
CA ASN A 116 5.82 -4.65 28.58
C ASN A 116 6.29 -5.51 27.37
N ASP A 117 5.99 -6.81 27.37
CA ASP A 117 6.44 -7.73 26.31
C ASP A 117 5.71 -7.51 24.98
N SER A 118 4.43 -7.10 25.05
CA SER A 118 3.63 -6.78 23.86
C SER A 118 4.03 -5.44 23.22
N CYS A 119 4.55 -4.50 24.01
CA CYS A 119 5.01 -3.21 23.52
C CYS A 119 6.33 -3.35 22.75
N LEU A 120 7.30 -4.07 23.32
CA LEU A 120 8.60 -4.32 22.68
C LEU A 120 8.46 -4.99 21.32
N ASN A 121 7.60 -6.01 21.21
CA ASN A 121 7.34 -6.69 19.95
C ASN A 121 6.74 -5.78 18.87
N ARG A 122 5.98 -4.74 19.24
CA ARG A 122 5.43 -3.74 18.31
C ARG A 122 6.52 -2.81 17.81
N TRP A 123 7.34 -2.28 18.72
CA TRP A 123 8.43 -1.37 18.38
C TRP A 123 9.50 -2.02 17.52
N VAL A 124 9.83 -3.29 17.76
CA VAL A 124 10.75 -4.05 16.89
C VAL A 124 10.25 -4.06 15.44
N VAL A 125 8.96 -4.28 15.21
CA VAL A 125 8.38 -4.25 13.86
C VAL A 125 8.48 -2.85 13.24
N TYR A 126 8.08 -1.79 13.96
CA TYR A 126 8.16 -0.42 13.44
C TYR A 126 9.59 0.04 13.14
N VAL A 127 10.53 -0.29 14.03
CA VAL A 127 11.95 0.02 13.84
C VAL A 127 12.50 -0.73 12.63
N SER A 128 12.18 -2.02 12.49
CA SER A 128 12.61 -2.82 11.34
C SER A 128 12.09 -2.24 10.03
N ILE A 129 10.81 -1.84 9.97
CA ILE A 129 10.20 -1.22 8.78
C ILE A 129 10.92 0.10 8.42
N GLY A 130 11.13 0.98 9.40
CA GLY A 130 11.80 2.26 9.17
C GLY A 130 13.26 2.10 8.72
N VAL A 131 13.99 1.15 9.31
CA VAL A 131 15.38 0.83 8.93
C VAL A 131 15.44 0.31 7.50
N ILE A 132 14.60 -0.68 7.15
CA ILE A 132 14.57 -1.28 5.81
C ILE A 132 14.20 -0.21 4.76
N LEU A 133 13.22 0.64 5.05
CA LEU A 133 12.80 1.72 4.15
C LEU A 133 13.96 2.69 3.86
N VAL A 134 14.62 3.21 4.90
CA VAL A 134 15.70 4.19 4.69
C VAL A 134 16.90 3.56 3.97
N HIS A 135 17.25 2.30 4.25
CA HIS A 135 18.31 1.61 3.53
C HIS A 135 17.95 1.33 2.07
N SER A 136 16.68 1.02 1.77
CA SER A 136 16.22 0.88 0.38
C SER A 136 16.44 2.17 -0.40
N ILE A 137 16.05 3.31 0.18
CA ILE A 137 16.21 4.62 -0.44
C ILE A 137 17.69 4.97 -0.59
N TRP A 138 18.51 4.73 0.44
CA TRP A 138 19.94 4.95 0.35
C TRP A 138 20.59 4.13 -0.76
N ALA A 139 20.26 2.84 -0.88
CA ALA A 139 20.79 1.96 -1.91
C ALA A 139 20.41 2.44 -3.31
N THR A 140 19.14 2.78 -3.54
CA THR A 140 18.64 3.29 -4.83
C THR A 140 19.26 4.65 -5.17
N MET A 141 19.36 5.57 -4.21
CA MET A 141 19.97 6.89 -4.42
C MET A 141 21.47 6.81 -4.72
N THR A 142 22.16 5.85 -4.10
CA THR A 142 23.56 5.58 -4.40
C THR A 142 23.69 4.94 -5.79
N ALA A 143 22.78 4.04 -6.18
CA ALA A 143 22.77 3.44 -7.52
C ALA A 143 22.64 4.49 -8.65
N TYR A 144 21.84 5.54 -8.46
CA TYR A 144 21.71 6.65 -9.42
C TYR A 144 23.04 7.35 -9.76
N ALA A 145 24.06 7.24 -8.90
CA ALA A 145 25.38 7.81 -9.15
C ALA A 145 26.25 6.92 -10.06
N TYR A 146 25.90 5.63 -10.22
CA TYR A 146 26.76 4.62 -10.83
C TYR A 146 26.14 3.93 -12.05
N THR A 147 24.80 3.86 -12.15
CA THR A 147 24.10 3.21 -13.27
C THR A 147 23.03 4.10 -13.91
N ASN A 148 22.47 3.64 -15.02
CA ASN A 148 21.46 4.34 -15.79
C ASN A 148 20.10 4.33 -15.08
N MET A 149 19.33 5.42 -15.21
CA MET A 149 17.98 5.54 -14.66
C MET A 149 17.04 4.40 -15.08
N THR A 150 17.13 3.96 -16.34
CA THR A 150 16.33 2.84 -16.86
C THR A 150 16.72 1.49 -16.25
N SER A 151 17.99 1.28 -15.92
CA SER A 151 18.43 0.07 -15.22
C SER A 151 17.81 0.01 -13.83
N ILE A 152 17.81 1.13 -13.11
CA ILE A 152 17.25 1.25 -11.76
C ILE A 152 15.75 0.95 -11.74
N GLN A 153 14.97 1.54 -12.66
CA GLN A 153 13.52 1.31 -12.75
C GLN A 153 13.18 -0.16 -13.03
N LEU A 154 13.93 -0.80 -13.92
CA LEU A 154 13.73 -2.20 -14.26
C LEU A 154 14.14 -3.14 -13.10
N LEU A 155 15.16 -2.78 -12.31
CA LEU A 155 15.55 -3.55 -11.12
C LEU A 155 14.58 -3.39 -9.96
N ASP A 156 13.93 -2.23 -9.82
CA ASP A 156 12.91 -2.01 -8.80
C ASP A 156 11.73 -2.99 -8.96
N CYS A 157 11.48 -3.46 -10.19
CA CYS A 157 10.50 -4.51 -10.47
C CYS A 157 10.78 -5.83 -9.72
N LEU A 158 12.03 -6.11 -9.30
CA LEU A 158 12.38 -7.26 -8.46
C LEU A 158 11.82 -7.15 -7.03
N GLY A 159 11.36 -5.97 -6.63
CA GLY A 159 10.56 -5.77 -5.44
C GLY A 159 9.26 -6.59 -5.46
N ILE A 160 8.67 -6.88 -6.63
CA ILE A 160 7.44 -7.67 -6.74
C ILE A 160 7.68 -9.14 -6.34
N PRO A 161 8.64 -9.90 -6.95
CA PRO A 161 9.01 -11.24 -6.48
C PRO A 161 9.37 -11.28 -4.99
N THR A 162 10.11 -10.29 -4.51
CA THR A 162 10.50 -10.21 -3.10
C THR A 162 9.29 -10.04 -2.20
N ALA A 163 8.39 -9.10 -2.54
CA ALA A 163 7.16 -8.86 -1.81
C ALA A 163 6.26 -10.11 -1.80
N MET A 164 6.20 -10.86 -2.89
CA MET A 164 5.45 -12.12 -2.91
C MET A 164 6.05 -13.17 -1.98
N LEU A 165 7.36 -13.41 -2.07
CA LEU A 165 8.04 -14.39 -1.24
C LEU A 165 7.87 -14.04 0.24
N LEU A 166 8.03 -12.77 0.60
CA LEU A 166 7.88 -12.33 1.97
C LEU A 166 6.41 -12.32 2.43
N SER A 167 5.46 -12.01 1.55
CA SER A 167 4.02 -12.10 1.84
C SER A 167 3.58 -13.56 2.04
N PHE A 168 4.18 -14.51 1.33
CA PHE A 168 4.03 -15.94 1.62
C PHE A 168 4.55 -16.30 3.01
N LEU A 169 5.75 -15.85 3.36
CA LEU A 169 6.40 -16.20 4.63
C LEU A 169 5.74 -15.53 5.84
N ILE A 170 5.38 -14.26 5.75
CA ILE A 170 4.88 -13.45 6.87
C ILE A 170 3.35 -13.50 6.97
N LEU A 171 2.63 -13.29 5.86
CA LEU A 171 1.17 -13.23 5.84
C LEU A 171 0.51 -14.58 5.49
N ARG A 172 1.28 -15.61 5.18
CA ARG A 172 0.80 -16.96 4.79
C ARG A 172 -0.17 -16.96 3.61
N HIS A 173 0.02 -16.04 2.65
CA HIS A 173 -0.74 -16.04 1.41
C HIS A 173 -0.46 -17.31 0.59
N GLN A 174 -1.50 -17.95 0.03
CA GLN A 174 -1.33 -19.10 -0.85
C GLN A 174 -1.18 -18.65 -2.30
N TYR A 175 0.01 -18.86 -2.88
CA TYR A 175 0.31 -18.52 -4.26
C TYR A 175 0.15 -19.76 -5.17
N LEU A 176 -0.50 -19.55 -6.32
CA LEU A 176 -0.56 -20.49 -7.44
C LEU A 176 0.77 -20.54 -8.22
N TRP A 177 0.98 -21.63 -8.96
CA TRP A 177 2.14 -21.85 -9.83
C TRP A 177 2.40 -20.71 -10.83
N THR A 178 1.36 -20.02 -11.31
CA THR A 178 1.47 -18.88 -12.23
C THR A 178 2.33 -17.75 -11.65
N HIS A 179 2.28 -17.55 -10.33
CA HIS A 179 3.05 -16.50 -9.68
C HIS A 179 4.54 -16.84 -9.60
N TYR A 180 4.88 -18.11 -9.35
CA TYR A 180 6.27 -18.57 -9.37
C TYR A 180 6.87 -18.46 -10.78
N VAL A 181 6.10 -18.79 -11.82
CA VAL A 181 6.52 -18.61 -13.22
C VAL A 181 6.77 -17.12 -13.52
N GLY A 182 5.85 -16.23 -13.12
CA GLY A 182 6.04 -14.78 -13.28
C GLY A 182 7.31 -14.27 -12.59
N ALA A 183 7.59 -14.73 -11.35
CA ALA A 183 8.79 -14.34 -10.61
C ALA A 183 10.09 -14.78 -11.30
N VAL A 184 10.14 -16.01 -11.83
CA VAL A 184 11.31 -16.51 -12.58
C VAL A 184 11.53 -15.70 -13.86
N VAL A 185 10.46 -15.35 -14.57
CA VAL A 185 10.55 -14.50 -15.77
C VAL A 185 11.07 -13.10 -15.43
N CYS A 186 10.64 -12.49 -14.31
CA CYS A 186 11.16 -11.20 -13.85
C CYS A 186 12.67 -11.27 -13.50
N ILE A 187 13.12 -12.33 -12.83
CA ILE A 187 14.54 -12.54 -12.49
C ILE A 187 15.37 -12.73 -13.76
N ALA A 188 14.87 -13.48 -14.75
CA ALA A 188 15.52 -13.63 -16.04
C ALA A 188 15.62 -12.29 -16.80
N GLY A 189 14.57 -11.47 -16.76
CA GLY A 189 14.57 -10.11 -17.32
C GLY A 189 15.61 -9.19 -16.68
N ALA A 190 15.74 -9.22 -15.34
CA ALA A 190 16.77 -8.46 -14.63
C ALA A 190 18.19 -8.94 -14.98
N GLY A 191 18.41 -10.25 -15.08
CA GLY A 191 19.69 -10.81 -15.51
C GLY A 191 20.08 -10.39 -16.93
N LEU A 192 19.11 -10.35 -17.86
CA LEU A 192 19.33 -9.89 -19.22
C LEU A 192 19.74 -8.40 -19.26
N MET A 193 19.18 -7.59 -18.38
CA MET A 193 19.49 -6.17 -18.32
C MET A 193 20.90 -5.90 -17.75
N ILE A 194 21.31 -6.57 -16.67
CA ILE A 194 22.71 -6.48 -16.18
C ILE A 194 23.68 -6.92 -17.30
N GLY A 195 23.33 -7.96 -18.06
CA GLY A 195 24.09 -8.38 -19.24
C GLY A 195 24.10 -7.34 -20.37
N ALA A 196 23.01 -6.60 -20.56
CA ALA A 196 22.93 -5.52 -21.54
C ALA A 196 23.83 -4.35 -21.16
N ASP A 197 23.89 -3.99 -19.88
CA ASP A 197 24.74 -2.93 -19.36
C ASP A 197 26.22 -3.30 -19.46
N PHE A 198 26.57 -4.55 -19.17
CA PHE A 198 27.90 -5.10 -19.44
C PHE A 198 28.29 -4.99 -20.92
N LEU A 199 27.38 -5.32 -21.84
CA LEU A 199 27.65 -5.27 -23.27
C LEU A 199 27.69 -3.83 -23.81
N ALA A 200 26.86 -2.94 -23.28
CA ALA A 200 26.86 -1.53 -23.63
C ALA A 200 28.17 -0.85 -23.19
N ALA A 201 28.65 -1.16 -21.98
CA ALA A 201 29.95 -0.71 -21.48
C ALA A 201 31.11 -1.20 -22.36
N ASN A 202 30.99 -2.38 -22.98
CA ASN A 202 32.02 -2.87 -23.91
C ASN A 202 31.99 -2.17 -25.28
N LYS A 203 30.86 -1.62 -25.72
CA LYS A 203 30.71 -0.96 -27.04
C LYS A 203 31.08 0.51 -27.04
N THR A 204 30.91 1.21 -25.92
CA THR A 204 31.26 2.63 -25.77
C THR A 204 32.77 2.86 -25.69
N VAL A 205 33.54 1.78 -25.57
CA VAL A 205 34.99 1.78 -25.43
C VAL A 205 35.60 1.35 -26.76
N GLY A 206 36.32 2.27 -27.41
CA GLY A 206 37.05 1.98 -28.64
C GLY A 206 38.22 1.00 -28.42
N PRO A 207 38.74 0.38 -29.50
CA PRO A 207 39.82 -0.61 -29.43
C PRO A 207 41.15 -0.09 -28.84
N ASP A 208 41.26 1.22 -28.60
CA ASP A 208 42.50 1.94 -28.27
C ASP A 208 42.57 2.35 -26.78
N THR A 209 41.58 1.93 -25.97
CA THR A 209 41.44 2.37 -24.58
C THR A 209 42.14 1.40 -23.63
N ASN A 210 42.93 1.91 -22.68
CA ASN A 210 43.63 1.09 -21.69
C ASN A 210 42.67 0.16 -20.94
N GLU A 211 42.99 -1.14 -20.90
CA GLU A 211 42.17 -2.20 -20.26
C GLU A 211 41.78 -1.87 -18.80
N SER A 212 42.61 -1.11 -18.08
CA SER A 212 42.33 -0.64 -16.72
C SER A 212 41.15 0.33 -16.62
N ILE A 213 40.99 1.24 -17.58
CA ILE A 213 39.88 2.22 -17.61
C ILE A 213 38.57 1.51 -17.97
N ILE A 214 38.64 0.53 -18.87
CA ILE A 214 37.49 -0.30 -19.26
C ILE A 214 36.95 -1.07 -18.06
N ASN A 215 37.84 -1.70 -17.31
CA ASN A 215 37.48 -2.46 -16.12
C ASN A 215 36.89 -1.56 -15.03
N ASP A 216 37.36 -0.33 -14.88
CA ASP A 216 36.84 0.61 -13.89
C ASP A 216 35.41 1.08 -14.24
N VAL A 217 35.18 1.57 -15.47
CA VAL A 217 33.83 1.99 -15.94
C VAL A 217 32.82 0.86 -15.80
N LYS A 218 33.21 -0.35 -16.19
CA LYS A 218 32.38 -1.55 -16.08
C LYS A 218 32.07 -1.91 -14.64
N THR A 219 33.06 -1.85 -13.76
CA THR A 219 32.88 -2.16 -12.34
C THR A 219 31.92 -1.16 -11.68
N ASN A 220 32.04 0.12 -12.02
CA ASN A 220 31.14 1.16 -11.53
C ASN A 220 29.67 0.89 -11.92
N VAL A 221 29.39 0.61 -13.20
CA VAL A 221 28.01 0.31 -13.65
C VAL A 221 27.44 -0.93 -12.95
N VAL A 222 28.22 -2.01 -12.85
CA VAL A 222 27.78 -3.25 -12.17
C VAL A 222 27.54 -3.02 -10.68
N ILE A 223 28.37 -2.21 -10.01
CA ILE A 223 28.12 -1.81 -8.61
C ILE A 223 26.77 -1.09 -8.51
N GLY A 224 26.47 -0.16 -9.43
CA GLY A 224 25.19 0.52 -9.50
C GLY A 224 24.00 -0.44 -9.64
N ASP A 225 24.09 -1.41 -10.55
CA ASP A 225 23.03 -2.40 -10.75
C ASP A 225 22.83 -3.30 -9.51
N ILE A 226 23.91 -3.72 -8.84
CA ILE A 226 23.82 -4.50 -7.60
C ILE A 226 23.14 -3.68 -6.50
N LEU A 227 23.48 -2.39 -6.36
CA LEU A 227 22.84 -1.50 -5.39
C LEU A 227 21.36 -1.28 -5.71
N ALA A 228 21.00 -1.11 -6.99
CA ALA A 228 19.61 -0.98 -7.41
C ALA A 228 18.81 -2.26 -7.13
N LEU A 229 19.40 -3.44 -7.35
CA LEU A 229 18.81 -4.73 -6.99
C LEU A 229 18.58 -4.83 -5.47
N ILE A 230 19.56 -4.44 -4.65
CA ILE A 230 19.41 -4.42 -3.18
C ILE A 230 18.28 -3.46 -2.77
N GLY A 231 18.22 -2.27 -3.39
CA GLY A 231 17.15 -1.29 -3.18
C GLY A 231 15.77 -1.87 -3.44
N GLY A 232 15.56 -2.49 -4.60
CA GLY A 232 14.29 -3.13 -4.98
C GLY A 232 13.88 -4.27 -4.04
N ILE A 233 14.82 -5.13 -3.62
CA ILE A 233 14.55 -6.20 -2.65
C ILE A 233 14.12 -5.62 -1.30
N LEU A 234 14.86 -4.63 -0.78
CA LEU A 234 14.53 -3.97 0.49
C LEU A 234 13.17 -3.26 0.40
N TYR A 235 12.86 -2.60 -0.71
CA TYR A 235 11.57 -1.97 -0.94
C TYR A 235 10.42 -3.00 -0.96
N GLY A 236 10.63 -4.12 -1.65
CA GLY A 236 9.70 -5.26 -1.64
C GLY A 236 9.46 -5.78 -0.21
N ALA A 237 10.52 -5.94 0.60
CA ALA A 237 10.40 -6.34 2.00
C ALA A 237 9.66 -5.31 2.86
N TYR A 238 9.96 -4.03 2.68
CA TYR A 238 9.28 -2.92 3.34
C TYR A 238 7.77 -2.95 3.08
N SER A 239 7.36 -3.11 1.81
CA SER A 239 5.94 -3.08 1.43
C SER A 239 5.10 -4.17 2.13
N VAL A 240 5.67 -5.36 2.31
CA VAL A 240 5.00 -6.48 3.02
C VAL A 240 4.97 -6.27 4.53
N LEU A 241 6.08 -5.80 5.11
CA LEU A 241 6.12 -5.50 6.54
C LEU A 241 5.18 -4.35 6.90
N GLN A 242 5.03 -3.38 6.00
CA GLN A 242 4.04 -2.32 6.11
C GLN A 242 2.62 -2.89 6.07
N GLU A 243 2.30 -3.79 5.13
CA GLU A 243 1.02 -4.49 5.11
C GLU A 243 0.74 -5.24 6.42
N TYR A 244 1.72 -6.01 6.90
CA TYR A 244 1.60 -6.70 8.18
C TYR A 244 1.35 -5.73 9.36
N ALA A 245 2.09 -4.62 9.44
CA ALA A 245 1.92 -3.64 10.51
C ALA A 245 0.56 -2.96 10.45
N ILE A 246 0.09 -2.58 9.25
CA ILE A 246 -1.20 -1.93 9.05
C ILE A 246 -2.34 -2.87 9.42
N LEU A 247 -2.30 -4.13 9.00
CA LEU A 247 -3.33 -5.12 9.33
C LEU A 247 -3.35 -5.45 10.82
N LYS A 248 -2.19 -5.51 11.48
CA LYS A 248 -2.09 -5.92 12.90
C LYS A 248 -2.30 -4.79 13.89
N TYR A 249 -1.79 -3.59 13.60
CA TYR A 249 -1.75 -2.47 14.55
C TYR A 249 -2.56 -1.24 14.10
N GLY A 250 -3.12 -1.29 12.89
CA GLY A 250 -3.90 -0.21 12.28
C GLY A 250 -3.03 0.76 11.47
N ALA A 251 -3.62 1.35 10.43
CA ALA A 251 -2.95 2.26 9.51
C ALA A 251 -2.38 3.50 10.21
N VAL A 252 -3.19 4.19 11.03
CA VAL A 252 -2.80 5.44 11.72
C VAL A 252 -1.63 5.21 12.68
N ASN A 253 -1.67 4.14 13.47
CA ASN A 253 -0.61 3.81 14.42
C ASN A 253 0.69 3.40 13.71
N SER A 254 0.56 2.62 12.64
CA SER A 254 1.70 2.19 11.84
C SER A 254 2.37 3.38 11.18
N LEU A 255 1.61 4.27 10.53
CA LEU A 255 2.16 5.44 9.85
C LEU A 255 2.83 6.40 10.83
N ALA A 256 2.21 6.68 11.98
CA ALA A 256 2.80 7.56 12.98
C ALA A 256 4.15 7.03 13.51
N ASN A 257 4.22 5.74 13.86
CA ASN A 257 5.42 5.17 14.47
C ASN A 257 6.52 4.87 13.44
N VAL A 258 6.17 4.38 12.25
CA VAL A 258 7.15 4.16 11.18
C VAL A 258 7.72 5.50 10.72
N SER A 259 6.88 6.52 10.50
CA SER A 259 7.36 7.84 10.09
C SER A 259 8.24 8.51 11.15
N LEU A 260 8.03 8.20 12.44
CA LEU A 260 8.92 8.64 13.52
C LEU A 260 10.33 8.05 13.32
N VAL A 261 10.43 6.73 13.20
CA VAL A 261 11.72 6.05 13.01
C VAL A 261 12.39 6.52 11.72
N THR A 262 11.65 6.55 10.62
CA THR A 262 12.13 6.96 9.30
C THR A 262 12.61 8.41 9.30
N SER A 263 11.90 9.34 9.96
CA SER A 263 12.32 10.74 10.06
C SER A 263 13.64 10.89 10.82
N VAL A 264 13.82 10.15 11.92
CA VAL A 264 15.07 10.19 12.71
C VAL A 264 16.24 9.66 11.89
N LEU A 265 16.06 8.51 11.23
CA LEU A 265 17.11 7.92 10.40
C LEU A 265 17.40 8.78 9.16
N CYS A 266 16.37 9.29 8.48
CA CYS A 266 16.54 10.20 7.34
C CYS A 266 17.25 11.49 7.75
N GLY A 267 16.93 12.04 8.93
CA GLY A 267 17.64 13.18 9.50
C GLY A 267 19.11 12.88 9.78
N PHE A 268 19.42 11.68 10.29
CA PHE A 268 20.80 11.22 10.49
C PHE A 268 21.57 11.09 9.16
N TYR A 269 20.98 10.48 8.13
CA TYR A 269 21.60 10.41 6.79
C TYR A 269 21.81 11.78 6.17
N CYS A 270 20.83 12.68 6.30
CA CYS A 270 20.95 14.08 5.88
C CYS A 270 22.11 14.81 6.60
N ALA A 271 22.21 14.64 7.92
CA ALA A 271 23.23 15.28 8.75
C ALA A 271 24.64 14.70 8.54
N THR A 272 24.78 13.46 8.06
CA THR A 272 26.08 12.82 7.84
C THR A 272 26.55 12.97 6.40
N MET A 273 25.70 12.61 5.43
CA MET A 273 26.07 12.57 4.01
C MET A 273 25.90 13.91 3.30
N GLU A 274 24.90 14.70 3.69
CA GLU A 274 24.48 15.90 2.94
C GLU A 274 24.83 17.22 3.64
N HIS A 275 25.47 17.16 4.81
CA HIS A 275 25.72 18.32 5.68
C HIS A 275 26.35 19.52 4.95
N GLY A 276 27.38 19.31 4.12
CA GLY A 276 28.08 20.40 3.45
C GLY A 276 27.17 21.18 2.48
N LYS A 277 26.41 20.46 1.65
CA LYS A 277 25.47 21.05 0.69
C LYS A 277 24.24 21.65 1.39
N LEU A 278 23.81 21.04 2.50
CA LEU A 278 22.70 21.54 3.32
C LEU A 278 23.06 22.86 4.02
N THR A 279 24.27 22.96 4.57
CA THR A 279 24.75 24.20 5.19
C THR A 279 24.84 25.33 4.16
N GLU A 280 25.31 25.05 2.94
CA GLU A 280 25.34 26.03 1.84
C GLU A 280 23.93 26.55 1.52
N LEU A 281 22.96 25.63 1.39
CA LEU A 281 21.56 25.95 1.12
C LEU A 281 20.95 26.82 2.21
N LEU A 282 21.12 26.45 3.48
CA LEU A 282 20.51 27.15 4.62
C LEU A 282 21.13 28.52 4.90
N THR A 283 22.44 28.68 4.65
CA THR A 283 23.17 29.91 4.98
C THR A 283 23.17 30.92 3.84
N MET A 284 23.30 30.46 2.60
CA MET A 284 23.50 31.32 1.44
C MET A 284 22.30 31.33 0.48
N HIS A 285 21.30 30.46 0.70
CA HIS A 285 20.23 30.19 -0.28
C HIS A 285 20.80 29.81 -1.67
N THR A 286 22.04 29.29 -1.68
CA THR A 286 22.75 28.79 -2.85
C THR A 286 23.01 27.30 -2.69
N LEU A 287 22.91 26.57 -3.79
CA LEU A 287 23.28 25.17 -3.87
C LEU A 287 24.31 25.03 -4.97
N SER A 288 25.52 24.57 -4.65
CA SER A 288 26.60 24.45 -5.63
C SER A 288 26.91 25.78 -6.34
N GLY A 289 26.96 26.88 -5.57
CA GLY A 289 27.33 28.21 -6.06
C GLY A 289 26.28 28.91 -6.94
N LYS A 290 25.06 28.36 -7.08
CA LYS A 290 23.95 29.00 -7.80
C LYS A 290 22.78 29.31 -6.86
N VAL A 291 22.18 30.49 -7.03
CA VAL A 291 20.97 30.88 -6.27
C VAL A 291 19.82 29.95 -6.67
N VAL A 292 19.23 29.30 -5.68
CA VAL A 292 18.07 28.41 -5.90
C VAL A 292 16.89 29.28 -6.36
N PRO A 293 16.29 29.01 -7.53
CA PRO A 293 15.15 29.80 -7.99
C PRO A 293 13.96 29.60 -7.05
N ALA A 294 13.18 30.64 -6.78
CA ALA A 294 11.97 30.54 -5.93
C ALA A 294 10.98 29.45 -6.42
N LYS A 295 11.02 29.13 -7.72
CA LYS A 295 10.26 28.02 -8.33
C LYS A 295 10.64 26.64 -7.79
N ALA A 296 11.88 26.44 -7.34
CA ALA A 296 12.33 25.19 -6.73
C ALA A 296 11.62 24.90 -5.40
N GLY A 297 11.33 25.93 -4.61
CA GLY A 297 10.54 25.79 -3.37
C GLY A 297 9.11 25.31 -3.64
N ILE A 298 8.47 25.83 -4.69
CA ILE A 298 7.13 25.38 -5.12
C ILE A 298 7.18 23.93 -5.62
N CYS A 299 8.22 23.56 -6.37
CA CYS A 299 8.37 22.20 -6.86
C CYS A 299 8.67 21.20 -5.71
N LEU A 300 9.48 21.61 -4.72
CA LEU A 300 9.69 20.84 -3.49
C LEU A 300 8.40 20.67 -2.70
N ALA A 301 7.59 21.73 -2.56
CA ALA A 301 6.28 21.63 -1.94
C ALA A 301 5.36 20.66 -2.70
N GLY A 302 5.35 20.73 -4.04
CA GLY A 302 4.62 19.78 -4.89
C GLY A 302 5.08 18.34 -4.70
N TYR A 303 6.40 18.10 -4.62
CA TYR A 303 6.98 16.80 -4.28
C TYR A 303 6.49 16.30 -2.92
N VAL A 304 6.60 17.13 -1.88
CA VAL A 304 6.20 16.79 -0.51
C VAL A 304 4.71 16.45 -0.45
N CYS A 305 3.85 17.24 -1.11
CA CYS A 305 2.42 16.98 -1.18
C CYS A 305 2.10 15.68 -1.93
N ALA A 306 2.75 15.42 -3.07
CA ALA A 306 2.55 14.20 -3.85
C ALA A 306 3.00 12.95 -3.07
N ALA A 307 4.21 12.98 -2.49
CA ALA A 307 4.77 11.88 -1.70
C ALA A 307 3.94 11.61 -0.43
N PHE A 308 3.56 12.66 0.31
CA PHE A 308 2.68 12.53 1.47
C PHE A 308 1.32 11.91 1.11
N THR A 309 0.73 12.35 0.00
CA THR A 309 -0.57 11.83 -0.47
C THR A 309 -0.43 10.38 -0.92
N LEU A 310 0.66 10.04 -1.62
CA LEU A 310 0.96 8.69 -2.05
C LEU A 310 1.07 7.73 -0.86
N ASP A 311 1.91 8.03 0.12
CA ASP A 311 2.14 7.16 1.27
C ASP A 311 0.88 7.01 2.14
N SER A 312 0.13 8.11 2.30
CA SER A 312 -1.16 8.10 2.99
C SER A 312 -2.17 7.21 2.27
N LEU A 313 -2.36 7.42 0.96
CA LEU A 313 -3.31 6.67 0.17
C LEU A 313 -2.90 5.20 0.07
N MET A 314 -1.61 4.89 -0.08
CA MET A 314 -1.08 3.54 -0.08
C MET A 314 -1.43 2.82 1.22
N ALA A 315 -1.17 3.45 2.37
CA ALA A 315 -1.45 2.85 3.68
C ALA A 315 -2.93 2.52 3.90
N PHE A 316 -3.84 3.41 3.48
CA PHE A 316 -5.26 3.14 3.56
C PHE A 316 -5.75 2.18 2.47
N THR A 317 -5.09 2.10 1.32
CA THR A 317 -5.45 1.16 0.25
C THR A 317 -5.08 -0.26 0.62
N ILE A 318 -3.96 -0.44 1.36
CA ILE A 318 -3.48 -1.73 1.87
C ILE A 318 -4.52 -2.45 2.75
N THR A 319 -5.47 -1.73 3.38
CA THR A 319 -6.52 -2.39 4.17
C THR A 319 -7.58 -3.06 3.30
N TRP A 320 -7.71 -2.65 2.04
CA TRP A 320 -8.69 -3.18 1.08
C TRP A 320 -8.05 -4.07 0.00
N VAL A 321 -6.73 -3.94 -0.19
CA VAL A 321 -5.94 -4.51 -1.28
C VAL A 321 -4.59 -4.97 -0.73
N SER A 322 -3.96 -6.01 -1.28
CA SER A 322 -2.62 -6.47 -0.84
C SER A 322 -1.49 -5.52 -1.27
N ALA A 323 -0.34 -5.53 -0.56
CA ALA A 323 0.86 -4.79 -0.98
C ALA A 323 1.34 -5.19 -2.38
N VAL A 324 1.27 -6.48 -2.73
CA VAL A 324 1.73 -6.96 -4.03
C VAL A 324 0.91 -6.36 -5.18
N THR A 325 -0.41 -6.24 -5.02
CA THR A 325 -1.30 -5.62 -6.02
C THR A 325 -1.02 -4.11 -6.16
N ILE A 326 -0.64 -3.43 -5.08
CA ILE A 326 -0.23 -2.02 -5.13
C ILE A 326 1.09 -1.88 -5.88
N ASN A 327 2.12 -2.65 -5.53
CA ASN A 327 3.42 -2.64 -6.23
C ASN A 327 3.26 -2.93 -7.73
N LEU A 328 2.37 -3.86 -8.08
CA LEU A 328 2.01 -4.14 -9.48
C LEU A 328 1.40 -2.93 -10.20
N SER A 329 0.59 -2.14 -9.49
CA SER A 329 -0.02 -0.93 -10.03
C SER A 329 1.01 0.19 -10.18
N LEU A 330 1.97 0.29 -9.25
CA LEU A 330 3.05 1.29 -9.29
C LEU A 330 3.99 1.11 -10.48
N LEU A 331 4.08 -0.10 -11.07
CA LEU A 331 4.84 -0.32 -12.32
C LEU A 331 4.36 0.58 -13.48
N THR A 332 3.08 0.98 -13.47
CA THR A 332 2.58 1.93 -14.48
C THR A 332 3.19 3.33 -14.32
N ALA A 333 3.66 3.69 -13.12
CA ALA A 333 4.41 4.92 -12.87
C ALA A 333 5.76 4.94 -13.57
N ASP A 334 6.43 3.79 -13.67
CA ASP A 334 7.71 3.69 -14.40
C ASP A 334 7.51 3.99 -15.88
N ILE A 335 6.40 3.54 -16.47
CA ILE A 335 6.02 3.87 -17.84
C ILE A 335 5.75 5.37 -17.98
N TYR A 336 4.99 5.96 -17.07
CA TYR A 336 4.75 7.42 -17.06
C TYR A 336 6.05 8.21 -16.91
N GLY A 337 6.93 7.78 -16.00
CA GLY A 337 8.24 8.36 -15.77
C GLY A 337 9.14 8.26 -17.00
N LEU A 338 9.13 7.13 -17.70
CA LEU A 338 9.88 6.92 -18.93
C LEU A 338 9.36 7.78 -20.08
N ILE A 339 8.03 7.89 -20.25
CA ILE A 339 7.41 8.77 -21.26
C ILE A 339 7.85 10.22 -21.00
N VAL A 340 7.76 10.68 -19.75
CA VAL A 340 8.24 12.01 -19.38
C VAL A 340 9.75 12.13 -19.63
N GLY A 341 10.52 11.10 -19.28
CA GLY A 341 11.96 10.95 -19.57
C GLY A 341 12.31 11.21 -21.04
N ILE A 342 11.61 10.54 -21.96
CA ILE A 342 11.83 10.68 -23.40
C ILE A 342 11.42 12.07 -23.88
N PHE A 343 10.20 12.52 -23.57
CA PHE A 343 9.68 13.77 -24.12
C PHE A 343 10.35 15.02 -23.54
N VAL A 344 10.66 15.01 -22.24
CA VAL A 344 11.21 16.16 -21.52
C VAL A 344 12.74 16.15 -21.53
N PHE A 345 13.37 15.00 -21.39
CA PHE A 345 14.83 14.88 -21.22
C PHE A 345 15.56 14.27 -22.43
N GLN A 346 14.85 13.86 -23.49
CA GLN A 346 15.41 13.40 -24.78
C GLN A 346 16.43 12.25 -24.65
N LEU A 347 16.12 11.25 -23.82
CA LEU A 347 16.98 10.08 -23.59
C LEU A 347 16.97 9.09 -24.77
N THR A 348 18.14 8.60 -25.19
CA THR A 348 18.30 7.59 -26.25
C THR A 348 18.64 6.22 -25.67
N PHE A 349 17.89 5.16 -26.03
CA PHE A 349 18.04 3.82 -25.44
C PHE A 349 18.53 2.76 -26.43
N HIS A 350 19.36 1.82 -25.96
CA HIS A 350 19.80 0.66 -26.73
C HIS A 350 18.65 -0.37 -26.86
N HIS A 351 18.53 -1.01 -28.03
CA HIS A 351 17.50 -2.01 -28.35
C HIS A 351 17.32 -3.16 -27.33
N LEU A 352 18.36 -3.55 -26.57
CA LEU A 352 18.26 -4.62 -25.55
C LEU A 352 17.34 -4.25 -24.37
N TYR A 353 17.26 -2.97 -24.02
CA TYR A 353 16.37 -2.50 -22.95
C TYR A 353 14.90 -2.77 -23.28
N TYR A 354 14.50 -2.65 -24.54
CA TYR A 354 13.12 -2.95 -24.97
C TYR A 354 12.78 -4.44 -24.80
N VAL A 355 13.75 -5.34 -25.01
CA VAL A 355 13.58 -6.78 -24.81
C VAL A 355 13.46 -7.11 -23.32
N ALA A 356 14.33 -6.54 -22.48
CA ALA A 356 14.26 -6.70 -21.03
C ALA A 356 12.93 -6.17 -20.45
N PHE A 357 12.50 -4.99 -20.91
CA PHE A 357 11.22 -4.39 -20.54
C PHE A 357 10.02 -5.27 -20.92
N THR A 358 10.02 -5.83 -22.15
CA THR A 358 8.96 -6.74 -22.60
C THR A 358 8.92 -8.01 -21.75
N CYS A 359 10.08 -8.56 -21.39
CA CYS A 359 10.18 -9.73 -20.53
C CYS A 359 9.62 -9.46 -19.12
N ILE A 360 9.98 -8.33 -18.52
CA ILE A 360 9.53 -7.93 -17.18
C ILE A 360 8.01 -7.67 -17.17
N ILE A 361 7.48 -6.96 -18.18
CA ILE A 361 6.03 -6.77 -18.33
C ILE A 361 5.33 -8.11 -18.53
N ALA A 362 5.88 -9.02 -19.33
CA ALA A 362 5.30 -10.35 -19.53
C ALA A 362 5.26 -11.14 -18.20
N GLY A 363 6.32 -11.11 -17.39
CA GLY A 363 6.36 -11.72 -16.06
C GLY A 363 5.28 -11.17 -15.13
N VAL A 364 5.10 -9.85 -15.14
CA VAL A 364 4.06 -9.12 -14.41
C VAL A 364 2.65 -9.46 -14.90
N VAL A 365 2.44 -9.58 -16.21
CA VAL A 365 1.15 -9.99 -16.78
C VAL A 365 0.84 -11.42 -16.40
N ILE A 366 1.79 -12.36 -16.55
CA ILE A 366 1.64 -13.77 -16.15
C ILE A 366 1.27 -13.87 -14.68
N TYR A 367 1.88 -13.05 -13.83
CA TYR A 367 1.54 -12.93 -12.42
C TYR A 367 0.08 -12.48 -12.20
N SER A 368 -0.39 -11.53 -13.00
CA SER A 368 -1.70 -10.86 -12.83
C SER A 368 -2.89 -11.68 -13.31
N ILE A 369 -2.67 -12.79 -14.03
CA ILE A 369 -3.75 -13.62 -14.61
C ILE A 369 -4.66 -14.20 -13.51
N ARG A 370 -4.14 -14.42 -12.30
CA ARG A 370 -4.90 -14.94 -11.16
C ARG A 370 -4.71 -14.05 -9.94
N PRO A 371 -5.79 -13.57 -9.30
CA PRO A 371 -5.65 -12.88 -8.03
C PRO A 371 -5.13 -13.86 -6.97
N ALA A 372 -4.11 -13.44 -6.21
CA ALA A 372 -3.66 -14.19 -5.05
C ALA A 372 -4.81 -14.30 -4.03
N ARG A 373 -5.00 -15.48 -3.43
CA ARG A 373 -6.05 -15.67 -2.42
C ARG A 373 -5.60 -15.05 -1.10
N VAL A 374 -6.23 -13.93 -0.74
CA VAL A 374 -6.06 -13.29 0.57
C VAL A 374 -6.76 -14.14 1.62
N ILE A 375 -5.99 -14.72 2.54
CA ILE A 375 -6.52 -15.29 3.76
C ILE A 375 -6.58 -14.12 4.75
N SER A 376 -7.78 -13.69 5.12
CA SER A 376 -7.94 -12.63 6.13
C SER A 376 -7.29 -13.10 7.43
N LEU A 377 -6.20 -12.44 7.84
CA LEU A 377 -5.70 -12.51 9.19
C LEU A 377 -6.79 -11.91 10.09
N GLU A 378 -7.56 -12.78 10.73
CA GLU A 378 -8.54 -12.38 11.74
C GLU A 378 -7.78 -11.65 12.86
N PRO A 379 -8.18 -10.42 13.25
CA PRO A 379 -7.53 -9.70 14.34
C PRO A 379 -7.65 -10.51 15.63
N LEU A 380 -6.51 -11.00 16.14
CA LEU A 380 -6.41 -11.59 17.48
C LEU A 380 -6.56 -10.48 18.53
N GLU A 381 -7.80 -10.10 18.84
CA GLU A 381 -8.33 -9.62 20.13
C GLU A 381 -9.73 -9.01 19.94
N THR A 382 -10.77 -9.85 20.00
CA THR A 382 -11.89 -9.81 20.97
C THR A 382 -12.83 -10.97 20.65
N GLN A 383 -12.67 -12.10 21.35
CA GLN A 383 -13.79 -12.99 21.62
C GLN A 383 -14.67 -12.29 22.67
N GLU A 384 -15.40 -11.27 22.24
CA GLU A 384 -16.63 -10.87 22.89
C GLU A 384 -17.72 -10.89 21.81
N SER A 385 -18.78 -11.62 22.14
CA SER A 385 -19.92 -11.92 21.29
C SER A 385 -20.52 -10.65 20.66
N GLU A 386 -20.24 -10.38 19.38
CA GLU A 386 -21.12 -9.57 18.54
C GLU A 386 -22.08 -10.47 17.77
N THR A 387 -23.25 -10.69 18.37
CA THR A 387 -24.49 -10.91 17.64
C THR A 387 -24.64 -9.84 16.56
N ALA A 388 -24.56 -10.27 15.30
CA ALA A 388 -24.80 -9.43 14.13
C ALA A 388 -26.19 -8.79 14.20
N VAL A 389 -26.26 -7.50 14.53
CA VAL A 389 -27.45 -6.67 14.25
C VAL A 389 -27.40 -6.28 12.78
N SER A 390 -27.90 -7.18 11.94
CA SER A 390 -28.21 -6.86 10.54
C SER A 390 -29.38 -5.86 10.53
N PHE A 391 -29.06 -4.60 10.22
CA PHE A 391 -30.03 -3.55 9.92
C PHE A 391 -30.73 -3.88 8.59
N CYS A 392 -31.75 -4.74 8.64
CA CYS A 392 -32.66 -4.93 7.52
C CYS A 392 -33.73 -3.83 7.54
N LEU A 393 -33.50 -2.75 6.80
CA LEU A 393 -34.57 -1.87 6.34
C LEU A 393 -35.44 -2.67 5.36
N SER A 394 -36.51 -3.28 5.87
CA SER A 394 -37.65 -3.71 5.03
C SER A 394 -38.73 -2.63 5.08
N PRO A 395 -39.34 -2.26 3.94
CA PRO A 395 -40.48 -1.35 3.96
C PRO A 395 -41.65 -2.02 4.66
N MET A 396 -42.19 -1.36 5.69
CA MET A 396 -43.43 -1.78 6.35
C MET A 396 -44.56 -1.81 5.32
N SER A 397 -45.16 -2.99 5.10
CA SER A 397 -46.53 -3.08 4.61
C SER A 397 -47.48 -2.91 5.81
N GLU A 398 -48.36 -1.91 5.72
CA GLU A 398 -49.40 -1.59 6.71
C GLU A 398 -50.23 -2.82 7.12
N PRO A 399 -50.53 -3.03 8.42
CA PRO A 399 -51.64 -3.87 8.82
C PRO A 399 -52.93 -3.04 8.89
N ARG A 400 -53.96 -3.54 8.20
CA ARG A 400 -55.34 -3.07 8.29
C ARG A 400 -55.84 -3.13 9.73
N CYS A 401 -56.51 -2.06 10.11
CA CYS A 401 -57.33 -1.95 11.31
C CYS A 401 -58.51 -2.93 11.22
N ASN A 402 -58.76 -3.69 12.28
CA ASN A 402 -60.09 -4.20 12.61
C ASN A 402 -60.29 -4.05 14.13
N SER A 403 -61.36 -3.35 14.45
CA SER A 403 -61.91 -3.07 15.77
C SER A 403 -62.37 -4.35 16.47
N ASP A 404 -62.24 -4.40 17.79
CA ASP A 404 -63.39 -4.46 18.71
C ASP A 404 -62.95 -4.57 20.18
N LEU A 405 -63.80 -4.02 21.06
CA LEU A 405 -63.92 -4.20 22.52
C LEU A 405 -63.29 -3.14 23.47
N THR A 406 -64.15 -2.16 23.78
CA THR A 406 -64.59 -1.72 25.12
C THR A 406 -63.57 -1.22 26.16
N GLY A 407 -63.64 0.10 26.43
CA GLY A 407 -63.89 0.63 27.78
C GLY A 407 -62.71 1.03 28.66
N ALA A 408 -62.26 2.29 28.58
CA ALA A 408 -61.94 3.21 29.71
C ALA A 408 -61.14 4.43 29.22
N SER A 409 -61.35 5.60 29.83
CA SER A 409 -60.70 6.90 29.58
C SER A 409 -60.00 7.36 30.88
N PRO A 410 -59.17 8.42 30.92
CA PRO A 410 -57.81 8.48 30.39
C PRO A 410 -56.80 8.92 31.48
N SER A 411 -55.59 8.37 31.55
CA SER A 411 -54.47 9.07 32.21
C SER A 411 -53.09 8.57 31.79
N ASP A 412 -52.26 9.57 31.51
CA ASP A 412 -50.80 9.63 31.48
C ASP A 412 -49.92 8.68 30.68
N LYS A 413 -49.15 9.36 29.82
CA LYS A 413 -48.02 8.93 29.02
C LYS A 413 -46.89 8.42 29.92
N THR A 414 -46.40 7.21 29.68
CA THR A 414 -44.97 6.87 29.64
C THR A 414 -44.81 5.49 29.00
N GLY A 415 -44.22 5.44 27.81
CA GLY A 415 -43.98 4.20 27.08
C GLY A 415 -42.86 3.39 27.74
N SER A 416 -43.24 2.31 28.42
CA SER A 416 -42.35 1.22 28.81
C SER A 416 -42.15 0.29 27.62
N TRP A 417 -40.90 0.07 27.20
CA TRP A 417 -40.56 -0.94 26.19
C TRP A 417 -40.16 -2.22 26.92
N THR A 418 -41.03 -3.22 26.89
CA THR A 418 -40.71 -4.58 27.34
C THR A 418 -40.08 -5.35 26.18
N VAL A 419 -38.80 -5.69 26.30
CA VAL A 419 -38.09 -6.54 25.33
C VAL A 419 -38.49 -8.00 25.60
N CYS A 420 -39.29 -8.59 24.71
CA CYS A 420 -39.48 -10.05 24.70
C CYS A 420 -38.27 -10.71 24.04
N LEU A 421 -37.43 -11.35 24.86
CA LEU A 421 -36.38 -12.26 24.41
C LEU A 421 -36.99 -13.64 24.16
N THR A 422 -37.20 -14.02 22.90
CA THR A 422 -37.43 -15.42 22.54
C THR A 422 -36.09 -16.07 22.24
N THR A 423 -35.62 -16.93 23.15
CA THR A 423 -34.46 -17.80 22.95
C THR A 423 -34.82 -18.91 21.98
N VAL A 424 -34.18 -18.94 20.80
CA VAL A 424 -34.23 -20.11 19.92
C VAL A 424 -33.08 -21.03 20.32
N GLU A 425 -33.43 -22.08 21.05
CA GLU A 425 -32.55 -23.19 21.39
C GLU A 425 -32.22 -23.98 20.12
N LYS A 426 -30.92 -24.18 19.83
CA LYS A 426 -30.46 -25.08 18.77
C LYS A 426 -30.13 -26.43 19.41
N ASP A 427 -30.92 -27.45 19.08
CA ASP A 427 -30.59 -28.84 19.39
C ASP A 427 -29.27 -29.27 18.73
N PRO A 428 -28.47 -30.13 19.38
CA PRO A 428 -27.29 -30.74 18.79
C PRO A 428 -27.65 -32.06 18.06
N LEU A 429 -26.79 -32.43 17.10
CA LEU A 429 -26.67 -33.70 16.36
C LEU A 429 -27.50 -33.87 15.06
N ALA A 430 -26.80 -33.84 13.92
CA ALA A 430 -26.51 -35.01 13.09
C ALA A 430 -25.45 -34.66 12.03
#